data_AF-A0A1M4ZDE4-F1
#
_entry.id   AF-A0A1M4ZDE4-F1
#
_cell.length_a   1.000
_cell.length_b   1.000
_cell.length_c   1.000
_cell.angle_alpha   90.00
_cell.angle_beta   90.00
_cell.angle_gamma   90.00
#
_symmetry.space_group_name_H-M   'P 1'
#
loop_
_entity.id
_entity.type
_entity.pdbx_description
1 polymer ?
#
loop_
_entity_poly.entity_id
_entity_poly.type
_entity_poly.pdbx_seq_one_letter_code
_entity_poly.pdbx_strand_id
1 'polypeptide(L)'
;MKKLILDLSMLPFSEANQQIINLCKEKIKISLEEINFILNLEEKELVETFLSEYSLFDQDDFQFIEHFTNLNLENDNTDFVSDLIYFASDFGLDLSYDKILKMVIKNKGDENCLVLSILEYLLMNFKFIYIGELFKTLIYVRDSKDYFQNEQILSSVILFKISNKSEYLNFVVELLESDKSNMEFFNNLMMRPIFNKNYFNSIDLSKLKN
;
A
#
# COMPACT_ATOMS: atom_id res chain seq x y z
N MET A 1 -11.55 14.68 -26.48
CA MET A 1 -10.48 13.99 -25.74
C MET A 1 -9.10 14.59 -26.01
N LYS A 2 -8.56 14.66 -27.25
CA LYS A 2 -7.34 15.46 -27.57
C LYS A 2 -7.34 16.94 -27.13
N LYS A 3 -8.51 17.49 -26.76
CA LYS A 3 -8.69 18.87 -26.27
C LYS A 3 -8.77 18.98 -24.74
N LEU A 4 -8.91 17.86 -24.01
CA LEU A 4 -9.04 17.83 -22.55
C LEU A 4 -7.65 17.94 -21.86
N ILE A 5 -6.60 17.56 -22.57
CA ILE A 5 -5.19 17.51 -22.11
C ILE A 5 -4.41 18.79 -22.48
N LEU A 6 -5.08 19.79 -23.05
CA LEU A 6 -4.56 21.15 -23.22
C LEU A 6 -5.13 21.99 -22.07
N ASP A 7 -4.57 22.08 -20.87
CA ASP A 7 -3.21 21.85 -20.40
C ASP A 7 -3.38 21.74 -18.87
N LEU A 8 -3.60 20.52 -18.33
CA LEU A 8 -3.89 20.34 -16.88
C LEU A 8 -2.81 21.01 -16.01
N SER A 9 -1.58 21.06 -16.51
CA SER A 9 -0.41 21.75 -15.94
C SER A 9 -0.53 23.28 -15.83
N MET A 10 -1.43 23.91 -16.59
CA MET A 10 -1.61 25.37 -16.59
C MET A 10 -2.82 25.83 -15.77
N LEU A 11 -3.65 24.89 -15.31
CA LEU A 11 -4.85 25.18 -14.54
C LEU A 11 -4.51 25.25 -13.04
N PRO A 12 -5.24 26.05 -12.26
CA PRO A 12 -5.21 25.94 -10.81
C PRO A 12 -5.57 24.52 -10.37
N PHE A 13 -4.92 24.03 -9.30
CA PHE A 13 -5.12 22.67 -8.78
C PHE A 13 -6.59 22.24 -8.70
N SER A 14 -7.46 23.09 -8.13
CA SER A 14 -8.89 22.78 -7.97
C SER A 14 -9.60 22.55 -9.31
N GLU A 15 -9.22 23.28 -10.35
CA GLU A 15 -9.79 23.14 -11.69
C GLU A 15 -9.24 21.91 -12.40
N ALA A 16 -7.93 21.67 -12.31
CA ALA A 16 -7.30 20.47 -12.84
C ALA A 16 -7.88 19.19 -12.20
N ASN A 17 -8.01 19.19 -10.88
CA ASN A 17 -8.58 18.07 -10.13
C ASN A 17 -10.04 17.80 -10.54
N GLN A 18 -10.85 18.85 -10.67
CA GLN A 18 -12.23 18.69 -11.13
C GLN A 18 -12.31 18.11 -12.55
N GLN A 19 -11.37 18.45 -13.43
CA GLN A 19 -11.28 17.87 -14.77
C GLN A 19 -10.92 16.38 -14.73
N ILE A 20 -9.97 15.97 -13.89
CA ILE A 20 -9.63 14.55 -13.69
C ILE A 20 -10.85 13.78 -13.16
N ILE A 21 -11.53 14.29 -12.14
CA ILE A 21 -12.73 13.65 -11.58
C ILE A 21 -13.83 13.51 -12.65
N ASN A 22 -14.03 14.55 -13.46
CA ASN A 22 -15.01 14.50 -14.54
C ASN A 22 -14.62 13.45 -15.58
N LEU A 23 -13.35 13.39 -15.97
CA LEU A 23 -12.82 12.37 -16.87
C LEU A 23 -13.09 10.95 -16.34
N CYS A 24 -12.78 10.69 -15.07
CA CYS A 24 -13.03 9.38 -14.45
C CYS A 24 -14.52 9.00 -14.42
N LYS A 25 -15.42 9.98 -14.36
CA LYS A 25 -16.88 9.77 -14.36
C LYS A 25 -17.50 9.62 -15.74
N GLU A 26 -16.83 10.05 -16.80
CA GLU A 26 -17.39 10.02 -18.17
C GLU A 26 -17.66 8.59 -18.69
N LYS A 27 -17.20 7.55 -17.99
CA LYS A 27 -17.33 6.13 -18.39
C LYS A 27 -16.79 5.87 -19.80
N ILE A 28 -15.83 6.67 -20.23
CA ILE A 28 -15.15 6.55 -21.51
C ILE A 28 -13.72 6.08 -21.22
N LYS A 29 -13.30 5.04 -21.94
CA LYS A 29 -11.91 4.59 -21.89
C LYS A 29 -11.00 5.64 -22.53
N ILE A 30 -9.95 6.04 -21.82
CA ILE A 30 -8.89 6.90 -22.35
C ILE A 30 -7.78 6.05 -22.96
N SER A 31 -7.01 6.65 -23.85
CA SER A 31 -5.86 6.00 -24.49
C SER A 31 -4.64 5.92 -23.55
N LEU A 32 -3.73 5.00 -23.85
CA LEU A 32 -2.50 4.82 -23.09
C LEU A 32 -1.64 6.10 -23.09
N GLU A 33 -1.64 6.85 -24.19
CA GLU A 33 -0.96 8.15 -24.25
C GLU A 33 -1.54 9.16 -23.26
N GLU A 34 -2.84 9.13 -23.02
CA GLU A 34 -3.53 10.00 -22.06
C GLU A 34 -3.24 9.56 -20.63
N ILE A 35 -3.22 8.25 -20.35
CA ILE A 35 -2.78 7.69 -19.07
C ILE A 35 -1.34 8.12 -18.78
N ASN A 36 -0.43 7.91 -19.73
CA ASN A 36 0.97 8.30 -19.61
C ASN A 36 1.13 9.80 -19.34
N PHE A 37 0.34 10.65 -19.99
CA PHE A 37 0.34 12.08 -19.71
C PHE A 37 -0.06 12.36 -18.25
N ILE A 38 -1.15 11.76 -17.77
CA ILE A 38 -1.64 11.98 -16.40
C ILE A 38 -0.63 11.49 -15.36
N LEU A 39 -0.05 10.29 -15.53
CA LEU A 39 0.94 9.76 -14.56
C LEU A 39 2.21 10.63 -14.46
N ASN A 40 2.54 11.36 -15.53
CA ASN A 40 3.72 12.23 -15.57
C ASN A 40 3.43 13.69 -15.21
N LEU A 41 2.24 14.01 -14.68
CA LEU A 41 1.98 15.35 -14.14
C LEU A 41 2.95 15.68 -13.00
N GLU A 42 3.36 16.95 -12.90
CA GLU A 42 4.23 17.42 -11.83
C GLU A 42 3.54 17.30 -10.46
N GLU A 43 2.28 17.71 -10.39
CA GLU A 43 1.43 17.63 -9.20
C GLU A 43 0.98 16.19 -8.94
N LYS A 44 1.40 15.61 -7.81
CA LYS A 44 1.26 14.17 -7.55
C LYS A 44 -0.11 13.80 -7.01
N GLU A 45 -0.76 14.71 -6.31
CA GLU A 45 -2.12 14.60 -5.81
C GLU A 45 -3.15 14.47 -6.96
N LEU A 46 -2.83 15.01 -8.15
CA LEU A 46 -3.64 14.79 -9.35
C LEU A 46 -3.49 13.36 -9.89
N VAL A 47 -2.27 12.79 -9.81
CA VAL A 47 -2.00 11.41 -10.19
C VAL A 47 -2.72 10.45 -9.24
N GLU A 48 -2.65 10.71 -7.93
CA GLU A 48 -3.38 9.96 -6.89
C GLU A 48 -4.89 9.97 -7.17
N THR A 49 -5.47 11.15 -7.43
CA THR A 49 -6.90 11.26 -7.75
C THR A 49 -7.28 10.45 -9.00
N PHE A 50 -6.42 10.47 -10.02
CA PHE A 50 -6.66 9.67 -11.22
C PHE A 50 -6.62 8.16 -10.92
N LEU A 51 -5.59 7.68 -10.22
CA LEU A 51 -5.42 6.26 -9.90
C LEU A 51 -6.55 5.72 -8.99
N SER A 52 -7.04 6.54 -8.06
CA SER A 52 -8.12 6.16 -7.14
C SER A 52 -9.51 6.15 -7.78
N GLU A 53 -9.78 7.08 -8.70
CA GLU A 53 -11.12 7.27 -9.26
C GLU A 53 -11.33 6.58 -10.62
N TYR A 54 -10.25 6.32 -11.38
CA TYR A 54 -10.37 5.72 -12.70
C TYR A 54 -10.58 4.21 -12.62
N SER A 55 -11.61 3.70 -13.30
CA SER A 55 -12.06 2.30 -13.17
C SER A 55 -12.03 1.49 -14.46
N LEU A 56 -11.58 2.07 -15.58
CA LEU A 56 -11.61 1.44 -16.91
C LEU A 56 -10.23 0.97 -17.40
N PHE A 57 -9.28 0.77 -16.48
CA PHE A 57 -7.98 0.17 -16.80
C PHE A 57 -8.15 -1.24 -17.36
N ASP A 58 -7.40 -1.55 -18.41
CA ASP A 58 -7.21 -2.93 -18.88
C ASP A 58 -5.81 -3.45 -18.56
N GLN A 59 -5.50 -4.65 -19.05
CA GLN A 59 -4.23 -5.31 -18.79
C GLN A 59 -3.02 -4.54 -19.33
N ASP A 60 -3.13 -3.90 -20.49
CA ASP A 60 -2.02 -3.14 -21.07
C ASP A 60 -1.78 -1.87 -20.23
N ASP A 61 -2.85 -1.23 -19.75
CA ASP A 61 -2.76 -0.11 -18.83
C ASP A 61 -2.09 -0.52 -17.50
N PHE A 62 -2.48 -1.66 -16.92
CA PHE A 62 -1.87 -2.16 -15.68
C PHE A 62 -0.39 -2.49 -15.85
N GLN A 63 0.02 -3.11 -16.95
CA GLN A 63 1.44 -3.35 -17.24
C GLN A 63 2.23 -2.04 -17.35
N PHE A 64 1.64 -1.04 -17.98
CA PHE A 64 2.24 0.28 -18.07
C PHE A 64 2.37 0.96 -16.69
N ILE A 65 1.31 0.95 -15.89
CA ILE A 65 1.31 1.51 -14.53
C ILE A 65 2.28 0.75 -13.63
N GLU A 66 2.37 -0.57 -13.71
CA GLU A 66 3.35 -1.38 -12.97
C GLU A 66 4.78 -0.96 -13.30
N HIS A 67 5.09 -0.77 -14.58
CA HIS A 67 6.39 -0.28 -15.01
C HIS A 67 6.67 1.13 -14.46
N PHE A 68 5.69 2.03 -14.58
CA PHE A 68 5.78 3.39 -14.06
C PHE A 68 6.02 3.40 -12.54
N THR A 69 5.26 2.62 -11.77
CA THR A 69 5.41 2.51 -10.32
C THR A 69 6.79 2.03 -9.95
N ASN A 70 7.29 0.96 -10.59
CA ASN A 70 8.62 0.43 -10.33
C ASN A 70 9.76 1.43 -10.58
N LEU A 71 9.61 2.31 -11.58
CA LEU A 71 10.55 3.39 -11.84
C LEU A 71 10.50 4.50 -10.78
N ASN A 72 9.33 4.70 -10.15
CA ASN A 72 9.11 5.77 -9.16
C ASN A 72 9.25 5.33 -7.71
N LEU A 73 9.59 4.07 -7.41
CA LEU A 73 9.80 3.59 -6.02
C LEU A 73 10.90 4.35 -5.26
N GLU A 74 11.81 5.01 -5.98
CA GLU A 74 12.92 5.80 -5.41
C GLU A 74 12.66 7.32 -5.50
N ASN A 75 11.41 7.73 -5.68
CA ASN A 75 11.04 9.15 -5.71
C ASN A 75 11.16 9.78 -4.31
N ASP A 76 11.61 11.04 -4.25
CA ASP A 76 11.80 11.78 -3.00
C ASP A 76 10.47 12.10 -2.29
N ASN A 77 9.34 12.14 -3.02
CA ASN A 77 8.01 12.33 -2.46
C ASN A 77 7.47 10.99 -1.93
N THR A 78 7.64 10.75 -0.63
CA THR A 78 7.27 9.49 0.04
C THR A 78 5.78 9.23 0.12
N ASP A 79 4.95 10.27 0.20
CA ASP A 79 3.49 10.16 0.11
C ASP A 79 3.07 9.62 -1.27
N PHE A 80 3.60 10.21 -2.35
CA PHE A 80 3.34 9.73 -3.71
C PHE A 80 3.79 8.27 -3.92
N VAL A 81 4.96 7.90 -3.39
CA VAL A 81 5.43 6.51 -3.44
C VAL A 81 4.48 5.58 -2.68
N SER A 82 4.00 6.01 -1.52
CA SER A 82 3.04 5.25 -0.71
C SER A 82 1.74 4.99 -1.49
N ASP A 83 1.21 6.00 -2.18
CA ASP A 83 -0.02 5.87 -2.98
C ASP A 83 0.14 4.91 -4.16
N LEU A 84 1.30 4.97 -4.85
CA LEU A 84 1.61 4.03 -5.92
C LEU A 84 1.69 2.58 -5.42
N ILE A 85 2.24 2.37 -4.22
CA ILE A 85 2.33 1.03 -3.60
C ILE A 85 0.95 0.54 -3.18
N TYR A 86 0.08 1.41 -2.64
CA TYR A 86 -1.31 1.06 -2.34
C TYR A 86 -2.07 0.66 -3.60
N PHE A 87 -1.99 1.47 -4.65
CA PHE A 87 -2.60 1.12 -5.94
C PHE A 87 -2.08 -0.23 -6.46
N ALA A 88 -0.77 -0.45 -6.41
CA ALA A 88 -0.18 -1.72 -6.81
C ALA A 88 -0.67 -2.91 -5.95
N SER A 89 -0.88 -2.71 -4.65
CA SER A 89 -1.43 -3.72 -3.75
C SER A 89 -2.88 -4.08 -4.11
N ASP A 90 -3.72 -3.08 -4.37
CA ASP A 90 -5.15 -3.27 -4.66
C ASP A 90 -5.38 -3.96 -6.00
N PHE A 91 -4.54 -3.67 -7.01
CA PHE A 91 -4.65 -4.23 -8.35
C PHE A 91 -3.71 -5.42 -8.61
N GLY A 92 -2.93 -5.84 -7.61
CA GLY A 92 -2.04 -7.00 -7.70
C GLY A 92 -0.88 -6.82 -8.69
N LEU A 93 -0.33 -5.61 -8.79
CA LEU A 93 0.80 -5.30 -9.66
C LEU A 93 2.12 -5.87 -9.11
N ASP A 94 3.01 -6.30 -9.99
CA ASP A 94 4.28 -6.91 -9.61
C ASP A 94 5.38 -5.85 -9.40
N LEU A 95 5.59 -5.49 -8.14
CA LEU A 95 6.64 -4.56 -7.75
C LEU A 95 7.97 -5.30 -7.54
N SER A 96 9.06 -4.56 -7.72
CA SER A 96 10.41 -5.00 -7.46
C SER A 96 10.58 -5.33 -5.99
N TYR A 97 10.47 -6.63 -5.68
CA TYR A 97 10.40 -7.12 -4.30
C TYR A 97 11.64 -6.76 -3.49
N ASP A 98 12.81 -6.80 -4.13
CA ASP A 98 14.08 -6.37 -3.53
C ASP A 98 14.07 -4.90 -3.12
N LYS A 99 13.44 -4.02 -3.91
CA LYS A 99 13.30 -2.60 -3.57
C LYS A 99 12.31 -2.42 -2.42
N ILE A 100 11.13 -3.03 -2.54
CA ILE A 100 10.07 -3.03 -1.52
C ILE A 100 10.62 -3.47 -0.16
N LEU A 101 11.35 -4.59 -0.07
CA LEU A 101 11.92 -5.07 1.19
C LEU A 101 12.94 -4.11 1.80
N LYS A 102 13.77 -3.43 0.99
CA LYS A 102 14.74 -2.46 1.47
C LYS A 102 14.09 -1.20 2.01
N MET A 103 12.99 -0.76 1.39
CA MET A 103 12.24 0.43 1.79
C MET A 103 11.49 0.26 3.12
N VAL A 104 11.28 -0.98 3.60
CA VAL A 104 10.74 -1.21 4.95
C VAL A 104 11.66 -0.67 6.05
N ILE A 105 12.98 -0.66 5.79
CA ILE A 105 13.98 -0.26 6.78
C ILE A 105 14.04 1.26 6.83
N LYS A 106 13.52 1.86 7.91
CA LYS A 106 13.48 3.31 8.05
C LYS A 106 14.87 3.92 8.05
N ASN A 107 15.06 4.94 7.23
CA ASN A 107 16.09 5.94 7.40
C ASN A 107 15.55 7.10 8.25
N LYS A 108 16.47 7.91 8.78
CA LYS A 108 16.13 9.03 9.64
C LYS A 108 15.36 10.09 8.84
N GLY A 109 14.07 10.25 9.11
CA GLY A 109 13.19 11.21 8.42
C GLY A 109 12.06 10.56 7.63
N ASP A 110 11.99 9.23 7.57
CA ASP A 110 10.96 8.52 6.82
C ASP A 110 9.56 8.71 7.41
N GLU A 111 8.59 8.93 6.53
CA GLU A 111 7.20 9.11 6.87
C GLU A 111 6.50 7.77 7.17
N ASN A 112 5.53 7.84 8.08
CA ASN A 112 4.84 6.66 8.63
C ASN A 112 4.03 5.92 7.55
N CYS A 113 3.49 6.64 6.57
CA CYS A 113 2.58 6.11 5.57
C CYS A 113 3.27 5.10 4.64
N LEU A 114 4.54 5.35 4.31
CA LEU A 114 5.31 4.53 3.38
C LEU A 114 5.57 3.11 3.92
N VAL A 115 5.98 2.98 5.18
CA VAL A 115 6.25 1.64 5.75
C VAL A 115 4.96 0.81 5.82
N LEU A 116 3.84 1.42 6.18
CA LEU A 116 2.55 0.72 6.21
C LEU A 116 2.14 0.25 4.82
N SER A 117 2.19 1.11 3.79
CA SER A 117 1.83 0.71 2.42
C SER A 117 2.70 -0.44 1.91
N ILE A 118 4.00 -0.43 2.23
CA ILE A 118 4.91 -1.52 1.92
C ILE A 118 4.51 -2.83 2.64
N LEU A 119 4.24 -2.76 3.95
CA LEU A 119 3.82 -3.94 4.71
C LEU A 119 2.50 -4.53 4.18
N GLU A 120 1.57 -3.67 3.78
CA GLU A 120 0.31 -4.07 3.14
C GLU A 120 0.58 -4.78 1.81
N TYR A 121 1.43 -4.22 0.96
CA TYR A 121 1.85 -4.85 -0.28
C TYR A 121 2.47 -6.24 -0.03
N LEU A 122 3.37 -6.35 0.95
CA LEU A 122 4.03 -7.61 1.30
C LEU A 122 3.03 -8.66 1.81
N LEU A 123 2.05 -8.26 2.63
CA LEU A 123 0.99 -9.14 3.13
C LEU A 123 0.15 -9.77 2.00
N MET A 124 -0.10 -8.98 0.95
CA MET A 124 -0.89 -9.37 -0.23
C MET A 124 -0.06 -10.17 -1.24
N ASN A 125 1.26 -9.92 -1.33
CA ASN A 125 2.13 -10.44 -2.38
C ASN A 125 3.34 -11.22 -1.83
N PHE A 126 3.14 -12.35 -1.15
CA PHE A 126 4.28 -13.14 -0.66
C PHE A 126 5.06 -13.82 -1.80
N LYS A 127 6.36 -13.55 -1.88
CA LYS A 127 7.29 -14.26 -2.76
C LYS A 127 8.16 -15.22 -1.95
N PHE A 128 7.92 -16.52 -2.07
CA PHE A 128 8.63 -17.56 -1.31
C PHE A 128 10.16 -17.51 -1.46
N ILE A 129 10.65 -17.09 -2.63
CA ILE A 129 12.10 -16.93 -2.87
C ILE A 129 12.75 -15.91 -1.90
N TYR A 130 11.99 -14.93 -1.41
CA TYR A 130 12.45 -13.88 -0.49
C TYR A 130 12.05 -14.13 0.97
N ILE A 131 11.48 -15.31 1.29
CA ILE A 131 10.84 -15.53 2.60
C ILE A 131 11.79 -15.32 3.78
N GLY A 132 13.06 -15.71 3.63
CA GLY A 132 14.07 -15.54 4.68
C GLY A 132 14.42 -14.08 4.94
N GLU A 133 14.46 -13.25 3.90
CA GLU A 133 14.72 -11.81 4.03
C GLU A 133 13.50 -11.10 4.59
N LEU A 134 12.31 -11.39 4.04
CA LEU A 134 11.04 -10.91 4.55
C LEU A 134 10.90 -11.18 6.06
N PHE A 135 11.19 -12.41 6.50
CA PHE A 135 11.10 -12.77 7.90
C PHE A 135 12.03 -11.94 8.80
N LYS A 136 13.28 -11.70 8.36
CA LYS A 136 14.25 -10.87 9.08
C LYS A 136 13.77 -9.42 9.16
N THR A 137 13.31 -8.87 8.04
CA THR A 137 12.80 -7.50 7.95
C THR A 137 11.61 -7.29 8.89
N LEU A 138 10.64 -8.21 8.89
CA LEU A 138 9.46 -8.10 9.74
C LEU A 138 9.80 -8.23 11.24
N ILE A 139 10.74 -9.11 11.60
CA ILE A 139 11.25 -9.19 12.98
C ILE A 139 11.89 -7.87 13.38
N TYR A 140 12.70 -7.29 12.51
CA TYR A 140 13.34 -6.00 12.77
C TYR A 140 12.31 -4.90 13.01
N VAL A 141 11.27 -4.80 12.18
CA VAL A 141 10.17 -3.83 12.38
C VAL A 141 9.46 -4.08 13.71
N ARG A 142 9.08 -5.33 13.99
CA ARG A 142 8.38 -5.71 15.23
C ARG A 142 9.16 -5.31 16.48
N ASP A 143 10.46 -5.61 16.51
CA ASP A 143 11.27 -5.52 17.73
C ASP A 143 11.91 -4.12 17.92
N SER A 144 11.86 -3.25 16.90
CA SER A 144 12.44 -1.91 16.94
C SER A 144 11.45 -0.85 17.44
N LYS A 145 11.95 0.07 18.27
CA LYS A 145 11.19 1.23 18.78
C LYS A 145 11.09 2.38 17.78
N ASP A 146 11.79 2.28 16.64
CA ASP A 146 11.77 3.29 15.59
C ASP A 146 10.49 3.19 14.72
N TYR A 147 9.68 2.17 14.97
CA TYR A 147 8.44 1.90 14.25
C TYR A 147 7.22 2.19 15.11
N PHE A 148 6.16 2.61 14.45
CA PHE A 148 4.85 2.83 15.06
C PHE A 148 4.20 1.50 15.38
N GLN A 149 3.32 1.51 16.38
CA GLN A 149 2.66 0.29 16.86
C GLN A 149 1.80 -0.37 15.78
N ASN A 150 1.19 0.40 14.87
CA ASN A 150 0.46 -0.15 13.72
C ASN A 150 1.37 -0.91 12.74
N GLU A 151 2.58 -0.40 12.45
CA GLU A 151 3.60 -1.08 11.64
C GLU A 151 4.08 -2.38 12.33
N GLN A 152 4.30 -2.32 13.64
CA GLN A 152 4.68 -3.46 14.46
C GLN A 152 3.58 -4.54 14.52
N ILE A 153 2.31 -4.12 14.64
CA ILE A 153 1.14 -5.00 14.63
C ILE A 153 1.04 -5.70 13.28
N LEU A 154 1.05 -4.94 12.18
CA LEU A 154 0.95 -5.51 10.84
C LEU A 154 2.10 -6.47 10.55
N SER A 155 3.33 -6.10 10.93
CA SER A 155 4.50 -6.98 10.81
C SER A 155 4.35 -8.28 11.59
N SER A 156 3.83 -8.20 12.82
CA SER A 156 3.57 -9.38 13.66
C SER A 156 2.46 -10.27 13.10
N VAL A 157 1.43 -9.67 12.53
CA VAL A 157 0.35 -10.41 11.84
C VAL A 157 0.88 -11.12 10.60
N ILE A 158 1.75 -10.46 9.81
CA ILE A 158 2.43 -11.09 8.66
C ILE A 158 3.32 -12.25 9.12
N LEU A 159 4.13 -12.06 10.16
CA LEU A 159 4.98 -13.10 10.74
C LEU A 159 4.17 -14.30 11.21
N PHE A 160 3.03 -14.06 11.88
CA PHE A 160 2.11 -15.12 12.27
C PHE A 160 1.56 -15.85 11.05
N LYS A 161 1.09 -15.13 10.02
CA LYS A 161 0.55 -15.73 8.79
C LYS A 161 1.56 -16.63 8.08
N ILE A 162 2.83 -16.25 8.06
CA ILE A 162 3.90 -17.03 7.43
C ILE A 162 4.30 -18.25 8.27
N SER A 163 4.39 -18.10 9.60
CA SER A 163 5.01 -19.09 10.48
C SER A 163 4.06 -19.92 11.33
N ASN A 164 2.82 -19.46 11.51
CA ASN A 164 1.83 -19.94 12.48
C ASN A 164 2.32 -19.98 13.94
N LYS A 165 3.34 -19.20 14.31
CA LYS A 165 3.84 -19.14 15.69
C LYS A 165 3.03 -18.15 16.54
N SER A 166 2.40 -18.64 17.60
CA SER A 166 1.56 -17.83 18.50
C SER A 166 2.30 -16.68 19.18
N GLU A 167 3.62 -16.75 19.33
CA GLU A 167 4.45 -15.69 19.93
C GLU A 167 4.25 -14.32 19.24
N TYR A 168 4.00 -14.31 17.93
CA TYR A 168 3.76 -13.07 17.19
C TYR A 168 2.39 -12.47 17.49
N LEU A 169 1.37 -13.29 17.75
CA LEU A 169 0.08 -12.78 18.19
C LEU A 169 0.12 -12.34 19.65
N ASN A 170 0.84 -13.05 20.52
CA ASN A 170 1.02 -12.64 21.91
C ASN A 170 1.59 -11.22 22.00
N PHE A 171 2.57 -10.89 21.16
CA PHE A 171 3.10 -9.54 21.04
C PHE A 171 2.05 -8.51 20.62
N VAL A 172 1.16 -8.85 19.67
CA VAL A 172 0.03 -7.97 19.31
C VAL A 172 -0.88 -7.75 20.52
N VAL A 173 -1.19 -8.79 21.29
CA VAL A 173 -1.99 -8.66 22.52
C VAL A 173 -1.36 -7.69 23.49
N GLU A 174 -0.05 -7.82 23.75
CA GLU A 174 0.70 -6.93 24.63
C GLU A 174 0.59 -5.46 24.19
N LEU A 175 0.68 -5.19 22.88
CA LEU A 175 0.51 -3.84 22.33
C LEU A 175 -0.91 -3.30 22.54
N LEU A 176 -1.94 -4.12 22.28
CA LEU A 176 -3.34 -3.74 22.45
C LEU A 176 -3.72 -3.47 23.92
N GLU A 177 -3.16 -4.25 24.85
CA GLU A 177 -3.32 -4.04 26.29
C GLU A 177 -2.63 -2.76 26.77
N SER A 178 -1.45 -2.45 26.20
CA SER A 178 -0.68 -1.26 26.54
C SER A 178 -1.28 0.04 25.99
N ASP A 179 -1.88 0.00 24.81
CA ASP A 179 -2.52 1.13 24.15
C ASP A 179 -3.75 0.68 23.35
N LYS A 180 -4.93 0.98 23.91
CA LYS A 180 -6.22 0.62 23.33
C LYS A 180 -6.51 1.33 22.00
N SER A 181 -5.82 2.41 21.65
CA SER A 181 -6.01 3.09 20.36
C SER A 181 -5.68 2.18 19.18
N ASN A 182 -4.79 1.20 19.38
CA ASN A 182 -4.44 0.20 18.37
C ASN A 182 -5.57 -0.80 18.06
N MET A 183 -6.58 -0.92 18.91
CA MET A 183 -7.69 -1.85 18.72
C MET A 183 -8.48 -1.54 17.45
N GLU A 184 -8.63 -0.27 17.09
CA GLU A 184 -9.35 0.11 15.87
C GLU A 184 -8.61 -0.38 14.63
N PHE A 185 -7.31 -0.09 14.54
CA PHE A 185 -6.46 -0.57 13.46
C PHE A 185 -6.48 -2.10 13.35
N PHE A 186 -6.28 -2.80 14.47
CA PHE A 186 -6.27 -4.27 14.48
C PHE A 186 -7.63 -4.86 14.06
N ASN A 187 -8.74 -4.33 14.56
CA ASN A 187 -10.07 -4.80 14.16
C ASN A 187 -10.29 -4.61 12.66
N ASN A 188 -9.97 -3.44 12.12
CA ASN A 188 -10.11 -3.16 10.68
C ASN A 188 -9.24 -4.10 9.83
N LEU A 189 -7.99 -4.34 10.24
CA LEU A 189 -7.10 -5.30 9.59
C LEU A 189 -7.73 -6.70 9.55
N MET A 190 -8.25 -7.18 10.70
CA MET A 190 -8.82 -8.51 10.83
C MET A 190 -10.16 -8.72 10.11
N MET A 191 -10.86 -7.66 9.71
CA MET A 191 -12.07 -7.77 8.88
C MET A 191 -11.77 -8.05 7.41
N ARG A 192 -10.52 -7.88 6.97
CA ARG A 192 -10.19 -8.02 5.55
C ARG A 192 -10.31 -9.48 5.09
N PRO A 193 -10.71 -9.73 3.82
CA PRO A 193 -10.92 -11.08 3.30
C PRO A 193 -9.70 -12.01 3.44
N ILE A 194 -8.49 -11.45 3.37
CA ILE A 194 -7.24 -12.20 3.50
C ILE A 194 -7.04 -12.83 4.89
N PHE A 195 -7.77 -12.34 5.90
CA PHE A 195 -7.77 -12.86 7.27
C PHE A 195 -9.03 -13.69 7.59
N ASN A 196 -9.73 -14.19 6.57
CA ASN A 196 -10.90 -15.03 6.75
C ASN A 196 -10.61 -16.17 7.75
N LYS A 197 -11.48 -16.29 8.76
CA LYS A 197 -11.36 -17.22 9.90
C LYS A 197 -11.07 -18.66 9.49
N ASN A 198 -11.50 -19.09 8.30
CA ASN A 198 -11.24 -20.42 7.77
C ASN A 198 -9.74 -20.72 7.51
N TYR A 199 -8.90 -19.69 7.39
CA TYR A 199 -7.44 -19.81 7.21
C TYR A 199 -6.66 -19.56 8.50
N PHE A 200 -7.31 -19.02 9.53
CA PHE A 200 -6.76 -18.74 10.86
C PHE A 200 -7.28 -19.74 11.91
N ASN A 201 -7.57 -20.97 11.48
CA ASN A 201 -8.29 -22.02 12.23
C ASN A 201 -7.69 -22.42 13.60
N SER A 202 -6.49 -21.97 13.97
CA SER A 202 -5.83 -22.35 15.21
C SER A 202 -6.05 -21.36 16.37
N ILE A 203 -6.46 -20.11 16.11
CA ILE A 203 -6.52 -19.08 17.15
C ILE A 203 -7.83 -18.31 17.05
N ASP A 204 -8.63 -18.42 18.12
CA ASP A 204 -9.85 -17.65 18.29
C ASP A 204 -9.51 -16.20 18.62
N LEU A 205 -9.27 -15.40 17.57
CA LEU A 205 -8.99 -13.97 17.66
C LEU A 205 -10.17 -13.17 18.26
N SER A 206 -11.35 -13.78 18.43
CA SER A 206 -12.45 -13.14 19.15
C SER A 206 -12.18 -13.01 20.66
N LYS A 207 -11.23 -13.77 21.20
CA LYS A 207 -10.75 -13.61 22.58
C LYS A 207 -9.88 -12.38 22.80
N LEU A 208 -9.40 -11.75 21.72
CA LEU A 208 -8.66 -10.48 21.76
C LEU A 208 -9.59 -9.25 21.75
N LYS A 209 -10.92 -9.46 21.73
CA LYS A 209 -11.92 -8.38 21.67
C LYS A 209 -12.35 -7.85 23.05
N ASN A 210 -11.72 -8.27 24.15
CA ASN A 210 -12.10 -7.88 25.51
C ASN A 210 -11.05 -6.99 26.18
#